data_AF-A0A5D2XTD7-F1
#
_entry.id   AF-A0A5D2XTD7-F1
#
_cell.length_a   1.000
_cell.length_b   1.000
_cell.length_c   1.000
_cell.angle_alpha   90.00
_cell.angle_beta   90.00
_cell.angle_gamma   90.00
#
_symmetry.space_group_name_H-M   'P 1'
#
loop_
_entity.id
_entity.type
_entity.pdbx_description
1 polymer ?
#
loop_
_entity_poly.entity_id
_entity_poly.type
_entity_poly.pdbx_seq_one_letter_code
_entity_poly.pdbx_strand_id
1 'polypeptide(L)'
;MQGFRPSFRAVVLIIALLWVVVVTLYGLLKPISNGCVMTYMYPTYIPISTAKAVLSAKYGLYLYHEGWRNIDFKEHLKSLKGVPVLFIPGNGGSYKQVRSLAAESERAYQGGALEHTFYREAYLTSEEGGNADVNDFQLPNQYANRLDWFSVDLEGEHSAMDGRILEEHTEYVVYAIHRILDQYKESHDAREREGAAITASLPKSVILIGHSMGGFVARAATVHPHLRKSTVETILTLSSPHQSPPVALQPSLGHYYESINQEWRQGYDVQTAQTGEYVSSPKLSHVVIVSISGGYNDYQ
;
A
#
# COMPACT_ATOMS: atom_id res chain seq x y z
N MET A 1 47.50 -31.52 45.78
CA MET A 1 46.32 -30.69 45.42
C MET A 1 46.81 -29.28 45.12
N GLN A 2 47.14 -28.98 43.84
CA GLN A 2 47.57 -27.64 43.43
C GLN A 2 46.31 -26.84 43.07
N GLY A 3 45.92 -25.93 43.96
CA GLY A 3 44.77 -25.06 43.77
C GLY A 3 45.04 -24.06 42.64
N PHE A 4 44.25 -24.16 41.58
CA PHE A 4 44.25 -23.22 40.46
C PHE A 4 43.77 -21.85 40.98
N ARG A 5 44.70 -20.95 41.31
CA ARG A 5 44.38 -19.56 41.62
C ARG A 5 44.37 -18.77 40.30
N PRO A 6 43.20 -18.38 39.77
CA PRO A 6 43.15 -17.60 38.54
C PRO A 6 43.92 -16.29 38.77
N SER A 7 44.76 -15.91 37.80
CA SER A 7 45.45 -14.62 37.85
C SER A 7 44.41 -13.50 37.86
N PHE A 8 44.63 -12.46 38.66
CA PHE A 8 43.69 -11.33 38.81
C PHE A 8 43.24 -10.76 37.45
N ARG A 9 44.13 -10.78 36.45
CA ARG A 9 43.84 -10.39 35.06
C ARG A 9 42.78 -11.26 34.38
N ALA A 10 42.80 -12.57 34.60
CA ALA A 10 41.79 -13.48 34.05
C ALA A 10 40.40 -13.23 34.66
N VAL A 11 40.34 -12.93 35.96
CA VAL A 11 39.09 -12.60 36.65
C VAL A 11 38.49 -11.30 36.10
N VAL A 12 39.31 -10.27 35.89
CA VAL A 12 38.85 -8.98 35.33
C VAL A 12 38.31 -9.15 33.90
N LEU A 13 38.95 -9.96 33.06
CA LEU A 13 38.49 -10.21 31.69
C LEU A 13 37.14 -10.95 31.66
N ILE A 14 36.94 -11.94 32.55
CA ILE A 14 35.67 -12.66 32.65
C ILE A 14 34.55 -11.71 33.08
N ILE A 15 34.81 -10.83 34.06
CA ILE A 15 33.82 -9.84 34.51
C ILE A 15 33.46 -8.87 33.38
N ALA A 16 34.44 -8.38 32.61
CA ALA A 16 34.19 -7.50 31.48
C ALA A 16 33.34 -8.16 30.38
N LEU A 17 33.65 -9.42 30.04
CA LEU A 17 32.87 -10.21 29.09
C LEU A 17 31.43 -10.43 29.57
N LEU A 18 31.24 -10.81 30.83
CA LEU A 18 29.91 -10.95 31.42
C LEU A 18 29.14 -9.63 31.40
N TRP A 19 29.81 -8.51 31.65
CA TRP A 19 29.21 -7.17 31.55
C TRP A 19 28.75 -6.84 30.14
N VAL A 20 29.58 -7.11 29.13
CA VAL A 20 29.20 -6.90 27.72
C VAL A 20 28.02 -7.78 27.33
N VAL A 21 28.00 -9.04 27.77
CA VAL A 21 26.87 -9.96 27.53
C VAL A 21 25.60 -9.47 28.21
N VAL A 22 25.67 -9.00 29.45
CA VAL A 22 24.50 -8.47 30.16
C VAL A 22 24.00 -7.18 29.51
N VAL A 23 24.88 -6.27 29.09
CA VAL A 23 24.48 -5.02 28.41
C VAL A 23 23.87 -5.30 27.04
N THR A 24 24.45 -6.21 26.26
CA THR A 24 23.88 -6.60 24.96
C THR A 24 22.55 -7.35 25.14
N LEU A 25 22.46 -8.28 26.09
CA LEU A 25 21.21 -8.97 26.41
C LEU A 25 20.14 -8.00 26.91
N TYR A 26 20.50 -7.05 27.77
CA TYR A 26 19.58 -6.01 28.22
C TYR A 26 19.13 -5.12 27.06
N GLY A 27 20.03 -4.73 26.15
CA GLY A 27 19.69 -3.97 24.94
C GLY A 27 18.74 -4.73 24.00
N LEU A 28 18.95 -6.04 23.83
CA LEU A 28 18.11 -6.91 23.00
C LEU A 28 16.76 -7.22 23.64
N LEU A 29 16.71 -7.34 24.97
CA LEU A 29 15.49 -7.66 25.72
C LEU A 29 14.69 -6.42 26.14
N LYS A 30 15.25 -5.21 26.03
CA LYS A 30 14.53 -3.98 26.39
C LYS A 30 13.34 -3.84 25.43
N PRO A 31 12.10 -3.99 25.91
CA PRO A 31 10.94 -3.86 25.05
C PRO A 31 10.89 -2.43 24.54
N ILE A 32 10.81 -2.30 23.23
CA ILE A 32 10.52 -1.01 22.60
C ILE A 32 9.10 -0.64 23.02
N SER A 33 8.90 0.58 23.55
CA SER A 33 7.56 1.02 23.91
C SER A 33 6.70 1.07 22.65
N ASN A 34 5.61 0.30 22.60
CA ASN A 34 4.65 0.41 21.51
C ASN A 34 3.92 1.75 21.65
N GLY A 35 4.26 2.72 20.78
CA GLY A 35 3.59 4.01 20.70
C GLY A 35 2.30 3.98 19.88
N CYS A 36 1.97 2.83 19.28
CA CYS A 36 0.77 2.67 18.47
C CYS A 36 -0.45 2.37 19.34
N VAL A 37 -1.54 3.07 19.07
CA VAL A 37 -2.86 2.74 19.62
C VAL A 37 -3.45 1.59 18.80
N MET A 38 -4.10 0.63 19.48
CA MET A 38 -4.76 -0.49 18.81
C MET A 38 -5.95 -0.01 17.98
N THR A 39 -5.98 -0.37 16.70
CA THR A 39 -7.17 -0.21 15.85
C THR A 39 -8.16 -1.35 16.08
N TYR A 40 -9.40 -1.01 16.41
CA TYR A 40 -10.54 -1.93 16.46
C TYR A 40 -11.40 -1.77 15.20
N MET A 41 -11.94 -2.88 14.71
CA MET A 41 -12.56 -2.99 13.38
C MET A 41 -13.54 -4.16 13.30
N TYR A 42 -14.53 -4.05 12.43
CA TYR A 42 -15.57 -5.05 12.15
C TYR A 42 -15.64 -5.29 10.64
N PRO A 43 -14.66 -6.01 10.09
CA PRO A 43 -14.45 -6.07 8.66
C PRO A 43 -15.43 -7.05 8.00
N THR A 44 -16.18 -6.55 7.01
CA THR A 44 -16.94 -7.35 6.06
C THR A 44 -16.34 -7.20 4.67
N TYR A 45 -16.19 -8.31 3.93
CA TYR A 45 -15.61 -8.32 2.58
C TYR A 45 -16.67 -8.73 1.56
N ILE A 46 -17.04 -7.78 0.71
CA ILE A 46 -18.07 -7.94 -0.30
C ILE A 46 -17.39 -8.39 -1.60
N PRO A 47 -17.65 -9.59 -2.13
CA PRO A 47 -17.03 -10.04 -3.36
C PRO A 47 -17.53 -9.22 -4.55
N ILE A 48 -16.60 -8.75 -5.38
CA ILE A 48 -16.91 -8.08 -6.65
C ILE A 48 -17.01 -9.16 -7.72
N SER A 49 -18.12 -9.18 -8.45
CA SER A 49 -18.28 -10.11 -9.56
C SER A 49 -17.23 -9.85 -10.63
N THR A 50 -16.42 -10.86 -10.89
CA THR A 50 -15.42 -10.86 -11.94
C THR A 50 -15.95 -11.69 -13.12
N ALA A 51 -15.89 -11.12 -14.34
CA ALA A 51 -16.21 -11.87 -15.55
C ALA A 51 -15.32 -13.12 -15.65
N LYS A 52 -15.83 -14.21 -16.24
CA LYS A 52 -15.18 -15.54 -16.38
C LYS A 52 -13.91 -15.53 -17.24
N ALA A 53 -12.92 -14.70 -16.91
CA ALA A 53 -11.56 -14.81 -17.40
C ALA A 53 -10.79 -15.83 -16.54
N VAL A 54 -9.79 -16.50 -17.11
CA VAL A 54 -9.02 -17.56 -16.43
C VAL A 54 -8.36 -17.05 -15.13
N LEU A 55 -7.82 -15.82 -15.13
CA LEU A 55 -7.21 -15.21 -13.95
C LEU A 55 -8.23 -14.86 -12.85
N SER A 56 -9.47 -14.55 -13.22
CA SER A 56 -10.57 -14.33 -12.29
C SER A 56 -11.01 -15.61 -11.58
N ALA A 57 -10.63 -16.80 -12.06
CA ALA A 57 -10.93 -18.05 -11.37
C ALA A 57 -9.92 -18.38 -10.26
N LYS A 58 -8.72 -17.77 -10.32
CA LYS A 58 -7.63 -17.98 -9.35
C LYS A 58 -7.64 -16.91 -8.26
N TYR A 59 -7.82 -15.65 -8.63
CA TYR A 59 -7.71 -14.50 -7.71
C TYR A 59 -9.06 -13.82 -7.46
N GLY A 60 -9.20 -13.22 -6.28
CA GLY A 60 -10.41 -12.55 -5.82
C GLY A 60 -10.29 -11.02 -5.77
N LEU A 61 -11.43 -10.33 -5.87
CA LEU A 61 -11.53 -8.89 -5.66
C LEU A 61 -12.67 -8.61 -4.67
N TYR A 62 -12.36 -7.88 -3.61
CA TYR A 62 -13.30 -7.60 -2.53
C TYR A 62 -13.40 -6.10 -2.27
N LEU A 63 -14.60 -5.62 -1.97
CA LEU A 63 -14.84 -4.31 -1.37
C LEU A 63 -14.94 -4.47 0.15
N TYR A 64 -14.19 -3.67 0.88
CA TYR A 64 -14.23 -3.59 2.33
C TYR A 64 -15.45 -2.79 2.80
N HIS A 65 -16.15 -3.31 3.81
CA HIS A 65 -17.20 -2.62 4.53
C HIS A 65 -16.94 -2.71 6.04
N GLU A 66 -16.93 -1.55 6.70
CA GLU A 66 -16.85 -1.48 8.16
C GLU A 66 -18.25 -1.56 8.77
N GLY A 67 -18.49 -2.56 9.62
CA GLY A 67 -19.72 -2.62 10.39
C GLY A 67 -20.13 -4.02 10.82
N TRP A 68 -20.97 -4.05 11.85
CA TRP A 68 -21.50 -5.26 12.47
C TRP A 68 -22.84 -5.71 11.89
N ARG A 69 -23.52 -4.81 11.16
CA ARG A 69 -24.86 -5.04 10.65
C ARG A 69 -24.78 -5.91 9.40
N ASN A 70 -25.71 -6.83 9.27
CA ASN A 70 -25.90 -7.55 8.01
C ASN A 70 -26.31 -6.54 6.92
N ILE A 71 -25.61 -6.58 5.79
CA ILE A 71 -25.86 -5.74 4.64
C ILE A 71 -26.20 -6.60 3.42
N ASP A 72 -27.09 -6.10 2.58
CA ASP A 72 -27.29 -6.67 1.25
C ASP A 72 -26.14 -6.22 0.35
N PHE A 73 -25.32 -7.17 -0.07
CA PHE A 73 -24.14 -6.89 -0.89
C PHE A 73 -24.50 -6.26 -2.25
N LYS A 74 -25.61 -6.68 -2.85
CA LYS A 74 -26.02 -6.17 -4.16
C LYS A 74 -26.48 -4.72 -4.05
N GLU A 75 -27.27 -4.40 -3.02
CA GLU A 75 -27.68 -3.02 -2.77
C GLU A 75 -26.50 -2.14 -2.36
N HIS A 76 -25.55 -2.67 -1.57
CA HIS A 76 -24.34 -1.93 -1.22
C HIS A 76 -23.52 -1.56 -2.46
N LEU A 77 -23.30 -2.51 -3.37
CA LEU A 77 -22.57 -2.28 -4.62
C LEU A 77 -23.28 -1.32 -5.59
N LYS A 78 -24.60 -1.22 -5.55
CA LYS A 78 -25.35 -0.19 -6.30
C LYS A 78 -25.15 1.21 -5.73
N SER A 79 -24.77 1.33 -4.46
CA SER A 79 -24.70 2.61 -3.75
C SER A 79 -23.30 3.26 -3.71
N LEU A 80 -22.33 2.76 -4.48
CA LEU A 80 -20.97 3.29 -4.53
C LEU A 80 -20.92 4.75 -5.00
N LYS A 81 -20.18 5.58 -4.25
CA LYS A 81 -20.05 7.03 -4.45
C LYS A 81 -18.70 7.60 -3.97
N GLY A 82 -17.86 6.80 -3.33
CA GLY A 82 -16.57 7.26 -2.80
C GLY A 82 -15.48 7.34 -3.86
N VAL A 83 -14.27 7.57 -3.38
CA VAL A 83 -13.04 7.51 -4.17
C VAL A 83 -12.52 6.06 -4.12
N PRO A 84 -12.33 5.39 -5.27
CA PRO A 84 -11.84 4.02 -5.29
C PRO A 84 -10.36 3.94 -4.89
N VAL A 85 -10.07 3.10 -3.92
CA VAL A 85 -8.71 2.76 -3.48
C VAL A 85 -8.52 1.25 -3.62
N LEU A 86 -7.46 0.79 -4.27
CA LEU A 86 -7.15 -0.62 -4.40
C LEU A 86 -5.91 -0.98 -3.57
N PHE A 87 -6.12 -1.83 -2.55
CA PHE A 87 -5.06 -2.44 -1.78
C PHE A 87 -4.51 -3.71 -2.45
N ILE A 88 -3.18 -3.81 -2.51
CA ILE A 88 -2.46 -4.94 -3.09
C ILE A 88 -1.55 -5.54 -2.00
N PRO A 89 -1.82 -6.77 -1.55
CA PRO A 89 -1.05 -7.41 -0.48
C PRO A 89 0.36 -7.77 -0.94
N GLY A 90 1.24 -7.99 0.04
CA GLY A 90 2.60 -8.45 -0.18
C GLY A 90 2.71 -9.97 -0.37
N ASN A 91 3.95 -10.44 -0.43
CA ASN A 91 4.30 -11.86 -0.47
C ASN A 91 3.65 -12.65 0.67
N GLY A 92 2.91 -13.72 0.37
CA GLY A 92 2.19 -14.49 1.40
C GLY A 92 1.07 -13.71 2.11
N GLY A 93 0.75 -12.51 1.64
CA GLY A 93 -0.20 -11.60 2.26
C GLY A 93 -1.64 -11.94 1.91
N SER A 94 -2.55 -11.54 2.79
CA SER A 94 -3.99 -11.65 2.55
C SER A 94 -4.56 -10.27 2.21
N TYR A 95 -5.58 -10.24 1.34
CA TYR A 95 -6.42 -9.07 1.09
C TYR A 95 -6.97 -8.44 2.37
N LYS A 96 -7.08 -9.22 3.46
CA LYS A 96 -7.55 -8.78 4.77
C LYS A 96 -6.59 -7.83 5.50
N GLN A 97 -5.35 -7.65 5.03
CA GLN A 97 -4.40 -6.69 5.60
C GLN A 97 -4.87 -5.23 5.49
N VAL A 98 -5.76 -4.93 4.53
CA VAL A 98 -6.34 -3.60 4.32
C VAL A 98 -7.16 -3.08 5.51
N ARG A 99 -7.64 -3.98 6.38
CA ARG A 99 -8.67 -3.72 7.38
C ARG A 99 -8.42 -2.53 8.31
N SER A 100 -7.19 -2.34 8.76
CA SER A 100 -6.86 -1.21 9.64
C SER A 100 -6.91 0.11 8.89
N LEU A 101 -6.34 0.17 7.69
CA LEU A 101 -6.38 1.36 6.83
C LEU A 101 -7.82 1.75 6.49
N ALA A 102 -8.64 0.76 6.11
CA ALA A 102 -10.03 1.00 5.73
C ALA A 102 -10.89 1.43 6.92
N ALA A 103 -10.75 0.78 8.09
CA ALA A 103 -11.49 1.14 9.30
C ALA A 103 -11.13 2.54 9.80
N GLU A 104 -9.85 2.91 9.82
CA GLU A 104 -9.42 4.25 10.23
C GLU A 104 -9.86 5.32 9.23
N SER A 105 -9.81 5.03 7.93
CA SER A 105 -10.28 5.95 6.89
C SER A 105 -11.79 6.22 7.01
N GLU A 106 -12.59 5.18 7.28
CA GLU A 106 -14.03 5.31 7.51
C GLU A 106 -14.31 6.14 8.76
N ARG A 107 -13.61 5.85 9.87
CA ARG A 107 -13.74 6.60 11.12
C ARG A 107 -13.41 8.08 10.92
N ALA A 108 -12.33 8.37 10.20
CA ALA A 108 -11.91 9.73 9.90
C ALA A 108 -12.93 10.47 9.02
N TYR A 109 -13.54 9.79 8.04
CA TYR A 109 -14.60 10.37 7.22
C TYR A 109 -15.89 10.68 8.00
N GLN A 110 -16.32 9.75 8.87
CA GLN A 110 -17.56 9.89 9.65
C GLN A 110 -17.42 10.87 10.82
N GLY A 111 -16.32 10.81 11.55
CA GLY A 111 -16.10 11.53 12.80
C GLY A 111 -15.21 12.76 12.69
N GLY A 112 -14.59 13.01 11.53
CA GLY A 112 -13.60 14.06 11.34
C GLY A 112 -12.17 13.62 11.70
N ALA A 113 -11.22 14.54 11.58
CA ALA A 113 -9.85 14.30 12.06
C ALA A 113 -9.90 13.96 13.56
N LEU A 114 -9.27 12.84 13.94
CA LEU A 114 -9.27 12.36 15.33
C LEU A 114 -8.62 13.40 16.24
N GLU A 115 -9.08 13.50 17.50
CA GLU A 115 -8.50 14.44 18.48
C GLU A 115 -6.96 14.35 18.48
N HIS A 116 -6.29 15.51 18.42
CA HIS A 116 -4.83 15.63 18.44
C HIS A 116 -4.17 14.93 19.65
N THR A 117 -4.93 14.64 20.70
CA THR A 117 -4.48 13.92 21.90
C THR A 117 -4.31 12.41 21.67
N PHE A 118 -4.98 11.82 20.67
CA PHE A 118 -5.00 10.37 20.42
C PHE A 118 -3.90 9.89 19.47
N TYR A 119 -3.44 10.74 18.54
CA TYR A 119 -2.37 10.41 17.60
C TYR A 119 -1.25 11.42 17.74
N ARG A 120 -0.01 10.95 17.88
CA ARG A 120 1.16 11.83 17.80
C ARG A 120 1.28 12.29 16.35
N GLU A 121 1.09 13.59 16.12
CA GLU A 121 1.35 14.19 14.82
C GLU A 121 2.79 13.94 14.41
N ALA A 122 2.99 13.54 13.15
CA ALA A 122 4.30 13.52 12.55
C ALA A 122 4.74 14.97 12.38
N TYR A 123 5.68 15.43 13.20
CA TYR A 123 6.34 16.71 13.01
C TYR A 123 7.57 16.49 12.12
N LEU A 124 7.70 17.31 11.08
CA LEU A 124 8.96 17.39 10.32
C LEU A 124 9.98 18.07 11.21
N THR A 125 11.14 17.45 11.43
CA THR A 125 12.26 18.16 12.06
C THR A 125 12.75 19.27 11.13
N SER A 126 13.30 20.37 11.66
CA SER A 126 13.84 21.48 10.83
C SER A 126 14.95 21.03 9.87
N GLU A 127 15.51 19.83 10.05
CA GLU A 127 16.47 19.22 9.12
C GLU A 127 15.79 18.49 7.95
N GLU A 128 14.55 18.02 8.10
CA GLU A 128 13.81 17.21 7.10
C GLU A 128 12.78 18.03 6.29
N GLY A 129 12.22 19.09 6.89
CA GLY A 129 11.25 19.98 6.25
C GLY A 129 11.85 21.36 6.03
N GLY A 130 12.73 21.52 5.03
CA GLY A 130 13.37 22.82 4.78
C GLY A 130 12.35 23.95 4.68
N ASN A 131 12.47 25.00 5.52
CA ASN A 131 11.72 26.28 5.60
C ASN A 131 10.25 26.32 5.13
N ALA A 132 9.55 25.19 5.05
CA ALA A 132 8.13 25.15 4.77
C ALA A 132 7.43 25.37 6.10
N ASP A 133 6.65 26.44 6.20
CA ASP A 133 5.88 26.76 7.39
C ASP A 133 4.75 25.76 7.55
N VAL A 134 5.05 24.60 8.17
CA VAL A 134 4.10 23.49 8.41
C VAL A 134 2.91 23.96 9.27
N ASN A 135 3.05 25.09 9.96
CA ASN A 135 2.02 25.72 10.77
C ASN A 135 0.80 26.20 9.96
N ASP A 136 0.92 26.35 8.64
CA ASP A 136 -0.18 26.82 7.78
C ASP A 136 -1.02 25.68 7.18
N PHE A 137 -0.66 24.40 7.45
CA PHE A 137 -1.44 23.25 6.99
C PHE A 137 -2.61 22.97 7.94
N GLN A 138 -3.73 23.65 7.70
CA GLN A 138 -4.96 23.42 8.46
C GLN A 138 -5.63 22.12 7.99
N LEU A 139 -5.50 21.05 8.78
CA LEU A 139 -6.20 19.80 8.55
C LEU A 139 -7.72 20.05 8.57
N PRO A 140 -8.47 19.58 7.56
CA PRO A 140 -9.91 19.77 7.54
C PRO A 140 -10.55 18.97 8.68
N ASN A 141 -11.49 19.60 9.39
CA ASN A 141 -12.26 18.94 10.46
C ASN A 141 -13.08 17.75 9.93
N GLN A 142 -13.34 17.65 8.63
CA GLN A 142 -14.00 16.52 8.00
C GLN A 142 -13.51 16.34 6.56
N TYR A 143 -13.32 15.08 6.15
CA TYR A 143 -12.96 14.75 4.78
C TYR A 143 -14.19 14.83 3.87
N ALA A 144 -14.06 15.52 2.72
CA ALA A 144 -15.17 15.76 1.80
C ALA A 144 -15.68 14.49 1.10
N ASN A 145 -14.81 13.50 0.90
CA ASN A 145 -15.12 12.27 0.19
C ASN A 145 -14.69 11.05 1.02
N ARG A 146 -15.52 10.02 0.96
CA ARG A 146 -15.22 8.68 1.51
C ARG A 146 -14.23 7.95 0.61
N LEU A 147 -13.34 7.16 1.19
CA LEU A 147 -12.54 6.18 0.45
C LEU A 147 -13.25 4.83 0.43
N ASP A 148 -13.57 4.33 -0.76
CA ASP A 148 -14.13 2.99 -0.95
C ASP A 148 -12.97 2.02 -1.22
N TRP A 149 -12.63 1.24 -0.20
CA TRP A 149 -11.46 0.36 -0.19
C TRP A 149 -11.75 -0.99 -0.84
N PHE A 150 -11.10 -1.24 -1.97
CA PHE A 150 -11.01 -2.53 -2.63
C PHE A 150 -9.71 -3.23 -2.24
N SER A 151 -9.70 -4.55 -2.32
CA SER A 151 -8.53 -5.36 -2.02
C SER A 151 -8.51 -6.61 -2.90
N VAL A 152 -7.36 -6.91 -3.50
CA VAL A 152 -7.17 -8.14 -4.29
C VAL A 152 -6.71 -9.29 -3.41
N ASP A 153 -7.30 -10.45 -3.61
CA ASP A 153 -6.87 -11.72 -3.03
C ASP A 153 -6.01 -12.47 -4.02
N LEU A 154 -4.71 -12.51 -3.73
CA LEU A 154 -3.67 -13.12 -4.55
C LEU A 154 -3.30 -14.53 -4.05
N GLU A 155 -4.23 -15.19 -3.36
CA GLU A 155 -4.10 -16.56 -2.81
C GLU A 155 -2.91 -16.76 -1.87
N GLY A 156 -2.35 -15.68 -1.32
CA GLY A 156 -1.16 -15.75 -0.47
C GLY A 156 0.07 -16.36 -1.18
N GLU A 157 0.17 -16.21 -2.50
CA GLU A 157 1.30 -16.77 -3.25
C GLU A 157 2.64 -16.10 -2.86
N HIS A 158 3.72 -16.89 -2.97
CA HIS A 158 5.07 -16.46 -2.63
C HIS A 158 5.72 -15.64 -3.74
N SER A 159 5.13 -14.49 -4.06
CA SER A 159 5.56 -13.59 -5.13
C SER A 159 6.97 -13.02 -4.99
N ALA A 160 7.57 -13.06 -3.79
CA ALA A 160 8.95 -12.64 -3.59
C ALA A 160 9.99 -13.60 -4.21
N MET A 161 9.58 -14.77 -4.69
CA MET A 161 10.48 -15.85 -5.12
C MET A 161 10.41 -16.19 -6.61
N ASP A 162 9.36 -15.75 -7.32
CA ASP A 162 9.10 -16.14 -8.71
C ASP A 162 8.58 -14.95 -9.53
N GLY A 163 9.30 -14.61 -10.62
CA GLY A 163 8.93 -13.52 -11.52
C GLY A 163 7.62 -13.77 -12.26
N ARG A 164 7.28 -15.03 -12.58
CA ARG A 164 6.03 -15.38 -13.25
C ARG A 164 4.82 -15.11 -12.37
N ILE A 165 4.94 -15.38 -11.07
CA ILE A 165 3.87 -15.07 -10.10
C ILE A 165 3.63 -13.56 -10.05
N LEU A 166 4.70 -12.74 -10.07
CA LEU A 166 4.54 -11.28 -10.09
C LEU A 166 3.92 -10.75 -11.39
N GLU A 167 4.25 -11.36 -12.53
CA GLU A 167 3.58 -11.06 -13.80
C GLU A 167 2.09 -11.39 -13.74
N GLU A 168 1.71 -12.57 -13.22
CA GLU A 168 0.31 -12.97 -13.03
C GLU A 168 -0.43 -12.04 -12.05
N HIS A 169 0.22 -11.63 -10.95
CA HIS A 169 -0.33 -10.65 -9.99
C HIS A 169 -0.54 -9.29 -10.67
N THR A 170 0.38 -8.87 -11.52
CA THR A 170 0.29 -7.60 -12.26
C THR A 170 -0.87 -7.61 -13.25
N GLU A 171 -1.02 -8.68 -14.03
CA GLU A 171 -2.13 -8.86 -14.96
C GLU A 171 -3.49 -8.82 -14.23
N TYR A 172 -3.57 -9.49 -13.07
CA TYR A 172 -4.79 -9.46 -12.27
C TYR A 172 -5.09 -8.09 -11.66
N VAL A 173 -4.08 -7.35 -11.20
CA VAL A 173 -4.26 -5.99 -10.69
C VAL A 173 -4.74 -5.04 -11.81
N VAL A 174 -4.20 -5.15 -13.02
CA VAL A 174 -4.68 -4.38 -14.18
C VAL A 174 -6.16 -4.68 -14.46
N TYR A 175 -6.54 -5.96 -14.43
CA TYR A 175 -7.92 -6.38 -14.54
C TYR A 175 -8.80 -5.81 -13.42
N ALA A 176 -8.34 -5.85 -12.17
CA ALA A 176 -9.05 -5.35 -11.00
C ALA A 176 -9.31 -3.84 -11.10
N ILE A 177 -8.33 -3.06 -11.55
CA ILE A 177 -8.47 -1.60 -11.78
C ILE A 177 -9.62 -1.35 -12.76
N HIS A 178 -9.66 -2.06 -13.89
CA HIS A 178 -10.73 -1.91 -14.87
C HIS A 178 -12.08 -2.31 -14.30
N ARG A 179 -12.12 -3.44 -13.58
CA ARG A 179 -13.35 -3.96 -12.98
C ARG A 179 -13.94 -2.99 -11.96
N ILE A 180 -13.11 -2.35 -11.14
CA ILE A 180 -13.53 -1.33 -10.16
C ILE A 180 -14.20 -0.16 -10.90
N LEU A 181 -13.55 0.41 -11.92
CA LEU A 181 -14.12 1.53 -12.67
C LEU A 181 -15.44 1.13 -13.38
N ASP A 182 -15.50 -0.08 -13.93
CA ASP A 182 -16.72 -0.61 -14.55
C ASP A 182 -17.84 -0.81 -13.49
N GLN A 183 -17.49 -1.22 -12.26
CA GLN A 183 -18.44 -1.39 -11.14
C GLN A 183 -19.04 -0.05 -10.70
N TYR A 184 -18.27 1.04 -10.72
CA TYR A 184 -18.78 2.39 -10.46
C TYR A 184 -19.75 2.86 -11.53
N LYS A 185 -19.47 2.54 -12.80
CA LYS A 185 -20.40 2.81 -13.90
C LYS A 185 -21.71 2.05 -13.73
N GLU A 186 -21.65 0.75 -13.43
CA GLU A 186 -22.83 -0.08 -13.16
C GLU A 186 -23.65 0.46 -11.96
N SER A 187 -22.97 0.88 -10.89
CA SER A 187 -23.61 1.50 -9.73
C SER A 187 -24.33 2.80 -10.08
N HIS A 188 -23.67 3.67 -10.85
CA HIS A 188 -24.25 4.92 -11.31
C HIS A 188 -25.50 4.69 -12.16
N ASP A 189 -25.42 3.80 -13.16
CA ASP A 189 -26.53 3.47 -14.05
C ASP A 189 -27.71 2.85 -13.27
N ALA A 190 -27.44 2.03 -12.25
CA ALA A 190 -28.48 1.47 -11.39
C ALA A 190 -29.21 2.57 -10.60
N ARG A 191 -28.47 3.51 -10.00
CA ARG A 191 -29.04 4.65 -9.26
C ARG A 191 -29.85 5.59 -10.14
N GLU A 192 -29.40 5.83 -11.36
CA GLU A 192 -30.12 6.63 -12.35
C GLU A 192 -31.47 5.99 -12.70
N ARG A 193 -31.51 4.67 -12.95
CA ARG A 193 -32.76 3.94 -13.20
C ARG A 193 -33.72 3.96 -12.02
N GLU A 194 -33.20 4.02 -10.81
CA GLU A 194 -33.99 4.10 -9.56
C GLU A 194 -34.42 5.55 -9.22
N GLY A 195 -34.12 6.54 -10.09
CA GLY A 195 -34.59 7.92 -9.95
C GLY A 195 -33.81 8.77 -8.95
N ALA A 196 -32.60 8.34 -8.56
CA ALA A 196 -31.75 9.11 -7.66
C ALA A 196 -31.15 10.34 -8.37
N ALA A 197 -31.05 11.48 -7.67
CA ALA A 197 -30.38 12.66 -8.19
C ALA A 197 -28.91 12.36 -8.53
N ILE A 198 -28.52 12.59 -9.79
CA ILE A 198 -27.18 12.33 -10.30
C ILE A 198 -26.29 13.54 -10.00
N THR A 199 -25.77 13.63 -8.77
CA THR A 199 -24.86 14.72 -8.38
C THR A 199 -23.40 14.29 -8.31
N ALA A 200 -23.11 12.99 -8.24
CA ALA A 200 -21.76 12.46 -8.08
C ALA A 200 -21.13 12.09 -9.43
N SER A 201 -19.98 12.67 -9.76
CA SER A 201 -19.19 12.32 -10.94
C SER A 201 -18.59 10.93 -10.84
N LEU A 202 -18.56 10.19 -11.96
CA LEU A 202 -17.88 8.89 -12.04
C LEU A 202 -16.36 9.03 -11.83
N PRO A 203 -15.73 8.20 -10.97
CA PRO A 203 -14.28 8.19 -10.84
C PRO A 203 -13.63 7.73 -12.15
N LYS A 204 -12.52 8.38 -12.51
CA LYS A 204 -11.73 8.04 -13.71
C LYS A 204 -10.46 7.26 -13.38
N SER A 205 -9.97 7.41 -12.15
CA SER A 205 -8.74 6.82 -11.66
C SER A 205 -8.98 6.07 -10.34
N VAL A 206 -8.10 5.12 -10.04
CA VAL A 206 -8.05 4.33 -8.81
C VAL A 206 -6.73 4.62 -8.10
N ILE A 207 -6.79 4.91 -6.79
CA ILE A 207 -5.59 5.06 -5.96
C ILE A 207 -5.04 3.68 -5.65
N LEU A 208 -3.77 3.41 -5.94
CA LEU A 208 -3.15 2.12 -5.64
C LEU A 208 -2.38 2.19 -4.33
N ILE A 209 -2.61 1.22 -3.44
CA ILE A 209 -1.87 1.08 -2.19
C ILE A 209 -1.27 -0.32 -2.11
N GLY A 210 0.04 -0.42 -2.25
CA GLY A 210 0.73 -1.70 -2.26
C GLY A 210 1.63 -1.89 -1.05
N HIS A 211 1.53 -3.05 -0.39
CA HIS A 211 2.40 -3.42 0.72
C HIS A 211 3.47 -4.40 0.27
N SER A 212 4.74 -4.16 0.64
CA SER A 212 5.88 -4.99 0.29
C SER A 212 5.91 -5.25 -1.23
N MET A 213 5.91 -6.51 -1.67
CA MET A 213 5.83 -6.89 -3.08
C MET A 213 4.59 -6.33 -3.81
N GLY A 214 3.48 -6.09 -3.10
CA GLY A 214 2.29 -5.48 -3.68
C GLY A 214 2.51 -4.05 -4.18
N GLY A 215 3.45 -3.30 -3.60
CA GLY A 215 3.84 -1.98 -4.11
C GLY A 215 4.70 -2.05 -5.38
N PHE A 216 5.49 -3.12 -5.53
CA PHE A 216 6.16 -3.40 -6.80
C PHE A 216 5.13 -3.78 -7.88
N VAL A 217 4.16 -4.64 -7.56
CA VAL A 217 3.04 -4.98 -8.45
C VAL A 217 2.23 -3.75 -8.86
N ALA A 218 1.95 -2.82 -7.93
CA ALA A 218 1.28 -1.55 -8.24
C ALA A 218 2.04 -0.72 -9.29
N ARG A 219 3.37 -0.63 -9.15
CA ARG A 219 4.24 0.04 -10.13
C ARG A 219 4.23 -0.69 -11.47
N ALA A 220 4.33 -2.02 -11.47
CA ALA A 220 4.30 -2.82 -12.69
C ALA A 220 2.97 -2.64 -13.45
N ALA A 221 1.84 -2.65 -12.73
CA ALA A 221 0.51 -2.44 -13.30
C ALA A 221 0.37 -1.08 -13.99
N THR A 222 1.01 -0.04 -13.47
CA THR A 222 0.92 1.34 -13.99
C THR A 222 1.57 1.50 -15.37
N VAL A 223 2.63 0.74 -15.66
CA VAL A 223 3.30 0.77 -16.97
C VAL A 223 2.81 -0.32 -17.92
N HIS A 224 1.88 -1.16 -17.45
CA HIS A 224 1.37 -2.31 -18.19
C HIS A 224 0.71 -1.91 -19.53
N PRO A 225 1.01 -2.61 -20.65
CA PRO A 225 0.53 -2.23 -21.98
C PRO A 225 -1.00 -2.25 -22.11
N HIS A 226 -1.68 -3.11 -21.35
CA HIS A 226 -3.15 -3.23 -21.37
C HIS A 226 -3.87 -2.28 -20.39
N LEU A 227 -3.15 -1.48 -19.58
CA LEU A 227 -3.80 -0.54 -18.68
C LEU A 227 -4.45 0.61 -19.48
N ARG A 228 -5.74 0.88 -19.22
CA ARG A 228 -6.45 2.05 -19.77
C ARG A 228 -5.73 3.32 -19.32
N LYS A 229 -5.50 4.27 -20.23
CA LYS A 229 -4.77 5.51 -19.93
C LYS A 229 -5.44 6.30 -18.80
N SER A 230 -4.62 6.92 -17.95
CA SER A 230 -5.07 7.81 -16.86
C SER A 230 -6.04 7.16 -15.86
N THR A 231 -5.97 5.82 -15.70
CA THR A 231 -6.75 5.09 -14.69
C THR A 231 -6.02 4.96 -13.35
N VAL A 232 -4.75 5.36 -13.28
CA VAL A 232 -3.95 5.41 -12.06
C VAL A 232 -3.18 6.72 -12.07
N GLU A 233 -3.34 7.50 -11.01
CA GLU A 233 -2.69 8.82 -10.85
C GLU A 233 -1.91 8.91 -9.53
N THR A 234 -2.25 8.07 -8.56
CA THR A 234 -1.64 8.09 -7.22
C THR A 234 -1.33 6.66 -6.77
N ILE A 235 -0.08 6.46 -6.36
CA ILE A 235 0.41 5.19 -5.82
C ILE A 235 1.04 5.47 -4.46
N LEU A 236 0.58 4.77 -3.43
CA LEU A 236 1.20 4.72 -2.12
C LEU A 236 1.82 3.34 -1.90
N THR A 237 3.08 3.28 -1.51
CA THR A 237 3.77 1.99 -1.30
C THR A 237 4.31 1.91 0.10
N LEU A 238 4.07 0.77 0.76
CA LEU A 238 4.41 0.53 2.16
C LEU A 238 5.50 -0.54 2.22
N SER A 239 6.69 -0.18 2.69
CA SER A 239 7.84 -1.10 2.85
C SER A 239 8.15 -1.90 1.57
N SER A 240 8.03 -1.26 0.41
CA SER A 240 8.13 -1.92 -0.90
C SER A 240 9.56 -1.92 -1.46
N PRO A 241 10.08 -3.08 -1.89
CA PRO A 241 11.39 -3.17 -2.52
C PRO A 241 11.31 -2.68 -3.98
N HIS A 242 11.56 -1.40 -4.22
CA HIS A 242 11.39 -0.81 -5.57
C HIS A 242 12.53 -1.09 -6.55
N GLN A 243 13.75 -1.17 -6.03
CA GLN A 243 14.96 -1.21 -6.85
C GLN A 243 15.36 -2.63 -7.25
N SER A 244 15.23 -3.57 -6.32
CA SER A 244 15.70 -4.95 -6.48
C SER A 244 14.86 -5.90 -5.64
N PRO A 245 14.70 -7.17 -6.04
CA PRO A 245 13.95 -8.14 -5.25
C PRO A 245 14.60 -8.36 -3.88
N PRO A 246 13.80 -8.62 -2.83
CA PRO A 246 14.32 -8.82 -1.47
C PRO A 246 15.20 -10.08 -1.37
N VAL A 247 14.89 -11.11 -2.17
CA VAL A 247 15.70 -12.31 -2.32
C VAL A 247 15.79 -12.68 -3.79
N ALA A 248 17.01 -12.62 -4.35
CA ALA A 248 17.25 -12.94 -5.77
C ALA A 248 17.41 -14.45 -5.98
N LEU A 249 16.32 -15.22 -5.84
CA LEU A 249 16.36 -16.68 -6.01
C LEU A 249 16.37 -17.15 -7.48
N GLN A 250 15.83 -16.33 -8.39
CA GLN A 250 15.68 -16.68 -9.80
C GLN A 250 16.08 -15.50 -10.71
N PRO A 251 16.77 -15.76 -11.84
CA PRO A 251 17.09 -14.70 -12.81
C PRO A 251 15.87 -14.02 -13.43
N SER A 252 14.77 -14.77 -13.65
CA SER A 252 13.50 -14.25 -14.18
C SER A 252 12.95 -13.08 -13.34
N LEU A 253 13.03 -13.22 -12.01
CA LEU A 253 12.61 -12.18 -11.08
C LEU A 253 13.46 -10.90 -11.24
N GLY A 254 14.78 -11.05 -11.38
CA GLY A 254 15.68 -9.92 -11.64
C GLY A 254 15.39 -9.21 -12.96
N HIS A 255 15.18 -9.97 -14.04
CA HIS A 255 14.81 -9.43 -15.35
C HIS A 255 13.48 -8.68 -15.32
N TYR A 256 12.49 -9.19 -14.59
CA TYR A 256 11.20 -8.51 -14.44
C TYR A 256 11.36 -7.17 -13.72
N TYR A 257 12.12 -7.14 -12.61
CA TYR A 257 12.47 -5.89 -11.92
C TYR A 257 13.19 -4.88 -12.82
N GLU A 258 14.18 -5.34 -13.57
CA GLU A 258 14.93 -4.49 -14.49
C GLU A 258 14.02 -3.90 -15.58
N SER A 259 13.19 -4.72 -16.20
CA SER A 259 12.22 -4.31 -17.22
C SER A 259 11.27 -3.23 -16.70
N ILE A 260 10.62 -3.45 -15.55
CA ILE A 260 9.71 -2.47 -14.95
C ILE A 260 10.45 -1.18 -14.58
N ASN A 261 11.66 -1.28 -14.04
CA ASN A 261 12.45 -0.09 -13.71
C ASN A 261 12.90 0.69 -14.95
N GLN A 262 13.18 0.03 -16.07
CA GLN A 262 13.48 0.68 -17.35
C GLN A 262 12.25 1.42 -17.89
N GLU A 263 11.07 0.77 -17.91
CA GLU A 263 9.80 1.39 -18.32
C GLU A 263 9.46 2.62 -17.48
N TRP A 264 9.70 2.57 -16.17
CA TRP A 264 9.49 3.72 -15.28
C TRP A 264 10.47 4.86 -15.59
N ARG A 265 11.76 4.59 -15.81
CA ARG A 265 12.74 5.62 -16.19
C ARG A 265 12.34 6.29 -17.50
N GLN A 266 12.07 5.50 -18.53
CA GLN A 266 11.62 5.98 -19.84
C GLN A 266 10.28 6.74 -19.76
N GLY A 267 9.40 6.35 -18.83
CA GLY A 267 8.12 6.99 -18.61
C GLY A 267 8.21 8.45 -18.12
N TYR A 268 9.35 8.85 -17.55
CA TYR A 268 9.65 10.24 -17.16
C TYR A 268 10.65 10.94 -18.10
N ASP A 269 11.24 10.22 -19.05
CA ASP A 269 12.15 10.81 -20.03
C ASP A 269 11.41 11.82 -20.92
N VAL A 270 11.97 13.01 -21.02
CA VAL A 270 11.40 14.11 -21.79
C VAL A 270 11.96 14.07 -23.21
N GLN A 271 11.12 13.71 -24.18
CA GLN A 271 11.54 13.76 -25.59
C GLN A 271 11.59 15.21 -26.08
N THR A 272 12.80 15.73 -26.23
CA THR A 272 13.06 17.08 -26.75
C THR A 272 13.34 17.00 -28.25
N ALA A 273 12.63 17.79 -29.06
CA ALA A 273 12.92 17.90 -30.49
C ALA A 273 14.30 18.54 -30.70
N GLN A 274 14.91 18.34 -31.87
CA GLN A 274 16.16 19.02 -32.26
C GLN A 274 16.05 20.57 -32.25
N THR A 275 14.84 21.11 -32.17
CA THR A 275 14.51 22.55 -32.07
C THR A 275 14.43 23.07 -30.63
N GLY A 276 14.58 22.21 -29.61
CA GLY A 276 14.46 22.59 -28.20
C GLY A 276 13.03 22.62 -27.65
N GLU A 277 12.02 22.32 -28.49
CA GLU A 277 10.62 22.21 -28.08
C GLU A 277 10.28 20.78 -27.61
N TYR A 278 9.43 20.67 -26.58
CA TYR A 278 8.95 19.38 -26.07
C TYR A 278 8.00 18.73 -27.08
N VAL A 279 8.32 17.51 -27.53
CA VAL A 279 7.51 16.79 -28.54
C VAL A 279 6.22 16.23 -27.92
N SER A 280 6.28 15.81 -26.66
CA SER A 280 5.14 15.35 -25.87
C SER A 280 5.51 15.31 -24.38
N SER A 281 4.51 15.46 -23.51
CA SER A 281 4.70 15.26 -22.06
C SER A 281 5.05 13.79 -21.76
N PRO A 282 5.93 13.51 -20.78
CA PRO A 282 6.29 12.14 -20.41
C PRO A 282 5.07 11.27 -20.08
N LYS A 283 5.13 9.97 -20.40
CA LYS A 283 4.02 9.02 -20.23
C LYS A 283 3.48 8.99 -18.80
N LEU A 284 4.36 9.11 -17.80
CA LEU A 284 4.02 9.03 -16.38
C LEU A 284 3.95 10.41 -15.70
N SER A 285 3.94 11.52 -16.44
CA SER A 285 3.96 12.87 -15.88
C SER A 285 2.75 13.22 -14.99
N HIS A 286 1.68 12.42 -15.06
CA HIS A 286 0.44 12.58 -14.30
C HIS A 286 0.34 11.59 -13.13
N VAL A 287 1.37 10.78 -12.90
CA VAL A 287 1.41 9.77 -11.83
C VAL A 287 2.30 10.27 -10.70
N VAL A 288 1.79 10.26 -9.48
CA VAL A 288 2.56 10.50 -8.26
C VAL A 288 2.74 9.19 -7.52
N ILE A 289 3.97 8.92 -7.09
CA ILE A 289 4.30 7.80 -6.21
C ILE A 289 4.85 8.31 -4.88
N VAL A 290 4.25 7.87 -3.79
CA VAL A 290 4.71 8.12 -2.42
C VAL A 290 5.16 6.79 -1.83
N SER A 291 6.40 6.73 -1.35
CA SER A 291 6.95 5.52 -0.73
C SER A 291 7.18 5.77 0.75
N ILE A 292 6.48 5.01 1.59
CA ILE A 292 6.69 4.97 3.03
C ILE A 292 7.55 3.74 3.31
N SER A 293 8.81 3.97 3.71
CA SER A 293 9.70 2.90 4.15
C SER A 293 9.30 2.42 5.54
N GLY A 294 9.58 1.14 5.83
CA GLY A 294 9.47 0.63 7.18
C GLY A 294 10.51 1.27 8.12
N GLY A 295 10.17 1.36 9.40
CA GLY A 295 11.02 1.87 10.47
C GLY A 295 11.62 0.75 11.34
N TYR A 296 12.54 1.14 12.23
CA TYR A 296 13.19 0.23 13.20
C TYR A 296 12.19 -0.54 14.11
N ASN A 297 10.97 -0.01 14.26
CA ASN A 297 9.91 -0.58 15.10
C ASN A 297 8.96 -1.52 14.33
N ASP A 298 9.13 -1.67 13.02
CA ASP A 298 8.30 -2.54 12.18
C ASP A 298 8.83 -3.97 12.25
N TYR A 299 8.49 -4.68 13.32
CA TYR A 299 8.81 -6.10 13.48
C TYR A 299 7.76 -6.95 12.74
N GLN A 300 8.20 -7.84 11.86
CA GLN A 300 7.34 -8.79 11.11
C GLN A 300 6.98 -10.02 11.94
#